data_AF-A0A439P298-F1
#
_entry.id   AF-A0A439P298-F1
#
_cell.length_a   1.000
_cell.length_b   1.000
_cell.length_c   1.000
_cell.angle_alpha   90.00
_cell.angle_beta   90.00
_cell.angle_gamma   90.00
#
_symmetry.space_group_name_H-M   'P 1'
#
loop_
_entity.id
_entity.type
_entity.pdbx_description
1 polymer ?
#
loop_
_entity_poly.entity_id
_entity_poly.type
_entity_poly.pdbx_seq_one_letter_code
_entity_poly.pdbx_strand_id
1 'polypeptide(L)'
;MSETPLSVRIEPRAEDRAFVIVSCPLNGECKWSAWQRPAAGAMWNWDGNVGAPTISPSIDCHQPGCGRHFSIVNGKAVSHL
;
A
#
# COMPACT_ATOMS: atom_id res chain seq x y z
N MET A 1 -14.45 5.55 19.48
CA MET A 1 -13.95 4.23 19.05
C MET A 1 -12.68 4.50 18.28
N SER A 2 -11.51 4.13 18.80
CA SER A 2 -10.27 4.26 18.02
C SER A 2 -10.33 3.23 16.91
N GLU A 3 -10.55 3.67 15.68
CA GLU A 3 -10.29 2.85 14.51
C GLU A 3 -8.80 2.54 14.53
N THR A 4 -8.44 1.26 14.63
CA THR A 4 -7.03 0.87 14.44
C THR A 4 -6.65 1.33 13.02
N PRO A 5 -5.61 2.15 12.85
CA PRO A 5 -5.23 2.61 11.53
C PRO A 5 -4.68 1.46 10.69
N LEU A 6 -4.85 1.53 9.37
CA LEU A 6 -4.22 0.59 8.44
C LEU A 6 -2.70 0.65 8.65
N SER A 7 -2.06 -0.51 8.69
CA SER A 7 -0.60 -0.58 8.75
C SER A 7 -0.03 -0.94 7.39
N VAL A 8 1.05 -0.28 6.99
CA VAL A 8 1.72 -0.49 5.70
C VAL A 8 3.11 -1.08 5.95
N ARG A 9 3.47 -2.11 5.18
CA ARG A 9 4.80 -2.72 5.18
C ARG A 9 5.28 -2.95 3.75
N ILE A 10 6.57 -2.75 3.52
CA ILE A 10 7.24 -3.07 2.27
C ILE A 10 8.11 -4.33 2.47
N GLU A 11 7.96 -5.31 1.60
CA GLU A 11 8.87 -6.46 1.50
C GLU A 11 9.66 -6.36 0.18
N PRO A 12 10.93 -5.91 0.21
CA PRO A 12 11.79 -5.87 -0.97
C PRO A 12 11.96 -7.26 -1.61
N ARG A 13 12.00 -7.33 -2.94
CA ARG A 13 12.11 -8.59 -3.71
C ARG A 13 13.27 -8.59 -4.70
N ALA A 14 13.52 -7.46 -5.33
CA ALA A 14 14.66 -7.18 -6.21
C ALA A 14 15.01 -5.68 -6.06
N GLU A 15 16.10 -5.22 -6.67
CA GLU A 15 16.53 -3.81 -6.56
C GLU A 15 15.40 -2.81 -6.86
N ASP A 16 14.60 -3.07 -7.89
CA ASP A 16 13.53 -2.18 -8.33
C ASP A 16 12.11 -2.67 -7.98
N ARG A 17 11.95 -3.75 -7.19
CA ARG A 17 10.65 -4.40 -6.96
C ARG A 17 10.43 -4.76 -5.50
N ALA A 18 9.22 -4.52 -5.01
CA ALA A 18 8.78 -4.93 -3.69
C ALA A 18 7.33 -5.43 -3.68
N PHE A 19 6.94 -6.07 -2.57
CA PHE A 19 5.54 -6.19 -2.22
C PHE A 19 5.14 -5.06 -1.28
N VAL A 20 4.02 -4.43 -1.57
CA VAL A 20 3.30 -3.56 -0.65
C VAL A 20 2.28 -4.42 0.07
N ILE A 21 2.34 -4.43 1.40
CA ILE A 21 1.43 -5.18 2.25
C ILE A 21 0.70 -4.19 3.14
N VAL A 22 -0.62 -4.27 3.12
CA VAL A 22 -1.48 -3.47 3.99
C VAL A 22 -2.27 -4.42 4.87
N SER A 23 -2.10 -4.29 6.19
CA SER A 23 -2.86 -5.05 7.17
C SER A 23 -4.02 -4.20 7.69
N CYS A 24 -5.22 -4.76 7.59
CA CYS A 24 -6.50 -4.15 7.98
C CYS A 24 -6.86 -4.52 9.43
N PRO A 25 -7.62 -3.68 10.16
CA PRO A 25 -8.03 -3.91 11.55
C PRO A 25 -8.84 -5.19 11.81
N LEU A 26 -9.56 -5.69 10.80
CA LEU A 26 -10.42 -6.86 10.91
C LEU A 26 -9.72 -8.15 10.42
N ASN A 27 -8.41 -8.26 10.67
CA ASN A 27 -7.54 -9.36 10.28
C ASN A 27 -7.45 -9.61 8.75
N GLY A 28 -7.81 -8.61 7.94
CA GLY A 28 -7.60 -8.64 6.49
C GLY A 28 -6.17 -8.25 6.14
N GLU A 29 -5.61 -8.86 5.11
CA GLU A 29 -4.35 -8.41 4.51
C GLU A 29 -4.51 -8.32 3.00
N CYS A 30 -4.00 -7.23 2.43
CA CYS A 30 -3.86 -7.11 0.98
C CYS A 30 -2.40 -6.93 0.59
N LYS A 31 -2.06 -7.49 -0.58
CA LYS A 31 -0.69 -7.56 -1.08
C LYS A 31 -0.65 -7.24 -2.57
N TRP A 32 0.23 -6.31 -2.96
CA TRP A 32 0.45 -5.94 -4.36
C TRP A 32 1.93 -5.89 -4.69
N SER A 33 2.27 -6.12 -5.96
CA SER A 33 3.61 -5.81 -6.46
C SER A 33 3.74 -4.32 -6.75
N ALA A 34 4.84 -3.71 -6.34
CA ALA A 34 5.20 -2.34 -6.68
C ALA A 34 6.64 -2.24 -7.17
N TRP A 35 6.92 -1.21 -7.98
CA TRP A 35 8.22 -1.02 -8.63
C TRP A 35 8.78 0.39 -8.43
N GLN A 36 10.10 0.51 -8.30
CA GLN A 36 10.82 1.79 -8.23
C GLN A 36 11.02 2.43 -9.61
N ARG A 37 9.94 2.52 -10.38
CA ARG A 37 9.91 3.14 -11.70
C ARG A 37 8.53 3.69 -12.01
N PRO A 38 8.39 4.65 -12.95
CA PRO A 38 7.09 5.22 -13.31
C PRO A 38 6.04 4.13 -13.58
N ALA A 39 4.84 4.33 -13.06
CA ALA A 39 3.73 3.42 -13.27
C ALA A 39 3.40 3.32 -14.77
N ALA A 40 3.26 2.10 -15.27
CA ALA A 40 2.84 1.80 -16.64
C ALA A 40 1.71 0.78 -16.61
N GLY A 41 0.56 1.10 -17.20
CA GLY A 41 -0.63 0.25 -17.15
C GLY A 41 -1.12 0.02 -15.71
N ALA A 42 -1.38 -1.24 -15.34
CA ALA A 42 -1.88 -1.63 -14.02
C ALA A 42 -0.79 -1.83 -12.95
N MET A 43 0.37 -1.17 -13.12
CA MET A 43 1.50 -1.30 -12.19
C MET A 43 1.45 -0.23 -11.10
N TRP A 44 1.78 -0.62 -9.87
CA TRP A 44 2.06 0.32 -8.81
C TRP A 44 3.54 0.72 -8.82
N ASN A 45 3.78 2.02 -8.77
CA ASN A 45 5.05 2.63 -8.45
C ASN A 45 5.23 2.74 -6.93
N TRP A 46 6.47 2.55 -6.49
CA TRP A 46 6.96 2.79 -5.13
C TRP A 46 8.17 3.72 -5.19
N ASP A 47 8.27 4.67 -4.27
CA ASP A 47 9.37 5.65 -4.20
C ASP A 47 10.71 5.09 -3.69
N GLY A 48 10.75 3.82 -3.28
CA GLY A 48 11.96 3.19 -2.75
C GLY A 48 12.17 3.38 -1.24
N ASN A 49 11.31 4.14 -0.56
CA ASN A 49 11.39 4.32 0.88
C ASN A 49 10.68 3.17 1.62
N VAL A 50 11.43 2.34 2.35
CA VAL A 50 10.86 1.22 3.11
C VAL A 50 10.20 1.68 4.41
N GLY A 51 10.77 2.70 5.08
CA GLY A 51 10.30 3.18 6.38
C GLY A 51 9.08 4.09 6.30
N ALA A 52 8.91 4.78 5.18
CA ALA A 52 7.79 5.67 4.93
C ALA A 52 7.43 5.69 3.43
N PRO A 53 6.91 4.57 2.88
CA PRO A 53 6.67 4.43 1.45
C PRO A 53 5.63 5.40 0.92
N THR A 54 5.81 5.82 -0.33
CA THR A 54 4.76 6.42 -1.16
C THR A 54 4.47 5.48 -2.33
N ILE A 55 3.19 5.14 -2.52
CA ILE A 55 2.73 4.20 -3.55
C ILE A 55 1.71 4.90 -4.46
N SER A 56 1.89 4.76 -5.78
CA SER A 56 0.98 5.31 -6.80
C SER A 56 0.73 4.30 -7.93
N PRO A 57 -0.45 4.21 -8.55
CA PRO A 57 -1.68 4.91 -8.21
C PRO A 57 -2.26 4.43 -6.86
N SER A 58 -3.47 4.87 -6.53
CA SER A 58 -4.19 4.38 -5.35
C SER A 58 -4.35 2.86 -5.38
N ILE A 59 -4.52 2.31 -4.19
CA ILE A 59 -4.65 0.89 -3.91
C ILE A 59 -6.13 0.58 -3.69
N ASP A 60 -6.58 -0.50 -4.32
CA ASP A 60 -7.89 -1.09 -4.08
C ASP A 60 -7.73 -2.38 -3.26
N CYS A 61 -8.26 -2.38 -2.05
CA CYS A 61 -8.25 -3.49 -1.11
C CYS A 61 -9.67 -3.82 -0.62
N HIS A 62 -10.19 -4.94 -1.10
CA HIS A 62 -11.53 -5.42 -0.79
C HIS A 62 -11.63 -6.15 0.56
N GLN A 63 -10.56 -6.18 1.36
CA GLN A 63 -10.55 -6.85 2.65
C GLN A 63 -11.34 -6.05 3.70
N PRO A 64 -12.04 -6.74 4.64
CA PRO A 64 -12.76 -6.08 5.72
C PRO A 64 -11.87 -5.10 6.52
N GLY A 65 -12.37 -3.89 6.73
CA GLY A 65 -11.68 -2.86 7.52
C GLY A 65 -10.62 -2.03 6.76
N CYS A 66 -10.37 -2.29 5.48
CA CYS A 66 -9.39 -1.53 4.69
C CYS A 66 -9.94 -0.33 3.88
N GLY A 67 -11.25 -0.07 3.94
CA GLY A 67 -11.83 1.13 3.32
C GLY A 67 -11.96 1.10 1.79
N ARG A 68 -11.88 -0.09 1.14
CA ARG A 68 -11.93 -0.33 -0.32
C ARG A 68 -10.85 0.38 -1.14
N HIS A 69 -10.68 1.70 -1.04
CA HIS A 69 -9.81 2.48 -1.91
C HIS A 69 -9.05 3.57 -1.16
N PHE A 70 -7.71 3.53 -1.22
CA PHE A 70 -6.85 4.48 -0.50
C PHE A 70 -5.51 4.71 -1.22
N SER A 71 -4.87 5.84 -0.96
CA SER A 71 -3.46 6.06 -1.34
C SER A 71 -2.54 5.76 -0.17
N ILE A 72 -1.27 5.47 -0.46
CA ILE A 72 -0.22 5.43 0.56
C ILE A 72 0.75 6.58 0.31
N VAL A 73 0.87 7.47 1.30
CA VAL A 73 1.75 8.63 1.24
C VAL A 73 2.57 8.71 2.52
N ASN A 74 3.90 8.70 2.39
CA ASN A 74 4.82 8.77 3.52
C ASN A 74 4.50 7.74 4.64
N GLY A 75 4.22 6.49 4.23
CA GLY A 75 3.89 5.36 5.10
C GLY A 75 2.46 5.34 5.65
N LYS A 76 1.62 6.32 5.32
CA LYS A 76 0.24 6.41 5.81
C LYS A 76 -0.75 6.07 4.72
N ALA A 77 -1.72 5.21 5.02
CA ALA A 77 -2.87 5.00 4.17
C ALA A 77 -3.87 6.16 4.36
N VAL A 78 -4.30 6.77 3.25
CA VAL A 78 -5.28 7.86 3.21
C VAL A 78 -6.45 7.38 2.37
N SER A 79 -7.59 7.15 3.00
CA SER A 79 -8.81 6.68 2.33
C SER A 79 -9.35 7.77 1.41
N HIS A 80 -9.76 7.38 0.20
CA HIS A 80 -10.52 8.24 -0.70
C HIS A 80 -11.97 7.77 -0.65
N LEU A 81 -12.86 8.61 -0.10
CA LEU A 81 -14.30 8.36 -0.04
C LEU A 81 -14.95 8.60 -1.41
#